data_AF-A0A8J3S459-F1
#
_entry.id   AF-A0A8J3S459-F1
#
_cell.length_a   1.000
_cell.length_b   1.000
_cell.length_c   1.000
_cell.angle_alpha   90.00
_cell.angle_beta   90.00
_cell.angle_gamma   90.00
#
_symmetry.space_group_name_H-M   'P 1'
#
loop_
_entity.id
_entity.type
_entity.pdbx_description
1 polymer ?
#
loop_
_entity_poly.entity_id
_entity_poly.type
_entity_poly.pdbx_seq_one_letter_code
_entity_poly.pdbx_strand_id
1 'polypeptide(L)'
;MRVETLPLEANGHLISRKSQVKVLRPFDGEKPLILSAEYCCAVCGAWPTFAITKDTVRVQEPCPYPDGITTTITLAVPSGKLLVTDDLRPVYDWNDESFASYNTALGKAQAIEAMAAIGCAYGPTSNCGLGLYRTGPDSYIIATASLDEADNPSPPDSACLASICTDLWAYSCADFEHWKARGGDPGTLDWSDTVVDVAPGTYRFIHHSGERGFDRDAIGTVIWAHVERIT
;
A
#
# COMPACT_ATOMS: atom_id res chain seq x y z
N MET A 1 24.99 0.26 33.90
CA MET A 1 24.03 0.24 32.78
C MET A 1 23.35 1.60 32.67
N ARG A 2 23.33 2.20 31.47
CA ARG A 2 22.71 3.50 31.20
C ARG A 2 21.89 3.43 29.91
N VAL A 3 20.73 4.06 29.88
CA VAL A 3 19.95 4.27 28.65
C VAL A 3 20.08 5.72 28.22
N GLU A 4 20.41 5.93 26.96
CA GLU A 4 20.57 7.25 26.35
C GLU A 4 19.66 7.36 25.13
N THR A 5 19.18 8.57 24.83
CA THR A 5 18.50 8.87 23.58
C THR A 5 19.50 9.53 22.65
N LEU A 6 19.78 8.92 21.50
CA LEU A 6 20.70 9.44 20.50
C LEU A 6 19.96 9.76 19.20
N PRO A 7 20.38 10.79 18.45
CA PRO A 7 19.99 10.99 17.06
C PRO A 7 20.21 9.73 16.22
N LEU A 8 19.31 9.50 15.27
CA LEU A 8 19.39 8.43 14.29
C LEU A 8 19.63 9.00 12.88
N GLU A 9 20.77 8.67 12.31
CA GLU A 9 21.08 8.86 10.90
C GLU A 9 20.69 7.60 10.13
N ALA A 10 19.44 7.53 9.68
CA ALA A 10 18.86 6.32 9.10
C ALA A 10 19.36 5.99 7.67
N ASN A 11 20.13 6.87 7.04
CA ASN A 11 20.68 6.69 5.69
C ASN A 11 19.60 6.28 4.66
N GLY A 12 18.48 7.01 4.66
CA GLY A 12 17.33 6.74 3.79
C GLY A 12 16.37 5.65 4.28
N HIS A 13 16.76 4.79 5.23
CA HIS A 13 15.88 3.72 5.73
C HIS A 13 14.70 4.24 6.55
N LEU A 14 13.57 3.53 6.48
CA LEU A 14 12.40 3.74 7.35
C LEU A 14 12.40 2.69 8.47
N ILE A 15 13.15 2.98 9.52
CA ILE A 15 13.43 2.06 10.65
C ILE A 15 13.06 2.64 12.01
N SER A 16 12.45 3.82 12.03
CA SER A 16 11.85 4.45 13.19
C SER A 16 10.93 5.56 12.74
N ARG A 17 9.80 5.77 13.44
CA ARG A 17 8.95 6.96 13.26
C ARG A 17 9.58 8.23 13.85
N LYS A 18 10.66 8.10 14.62
CA LYS A 18 11.35 9.21 15.31
C LYS A 18 12.77 9.37 14.75
N SER A 19 13.27 10.60 14.74
CA SER A 19 14.68 10.92 14.40
C SER A 19 15.68 10.56 15.50
N GLN A 20 15.26 9.80 16.51
CA GLN A 20 16.06 9.42 17.67
C GLN A 20 15.74 7.98 18.09
N VAL A 21 16.74 7.31 18.67
CA VAL A 21 16.64 5.94 19.19
C VAL A 21 17.20 5.85 20.61
N LYS A 22 16.65 4.91 21.39
CA LYS A 22 17.18 4.56 22.71
C LYS A 22 18.32 3.57 22.54
N VAL A 23 19.46 3.87 23.15
CA VAL A 23 20.64 3.02 23.20
C VAL A 23 20.90 2.61 24.65
N LEU A 24 20.97 1.31 24.88
CA LEU A 24 21.44 0.73 26.13
C LEU A 24 22.96 0.62 26.07
N ARG A 25 23.65 1.29 26.99
CA ARG A 25 25.07 1.08 27.26
C ARG A 25 25.21 0.16 28.49
N PRO A 26 25.54 -1.12 28.29
CA PRO A 26 25.83 -2.04 29.39
C PRO A 26 27.11 -1.66 30.15
N PHE A 27 27.55 -2.51 31.09
CA PHE A 27 28.79 -2.28 31.85
C PHE A 27 30.02 -2.31 30.93
N ASP A 28 31.16 -1.81 31.44
CA ASP A 28 32.39 -1.66 30.66
C ASP A 28 32.78 -2.99 29.96
N GLY A 29 32.96 -2.92 28.64
CA GLY A 29 33.36 -4.05 27.80
C GLY A 29 32.24 -4.70 26.99
N GLU A 30 30.97 -4.42 27.27
CA GLU A 30 29.83 -4.96 26.51
C GLU A 30 29.40 -4.04 25.35
N LYS A 31 28.85 -4.63 24.28
CA LYS A 31 28.40 -3.87 23.10
C LYS A 31 27.08 -3.14 23.40
N PRO A 32 26.94 -1.86 22.99
CA PRO A 32 25.68 -1.15 23.12
C PRO A 32 24.57 -1.79 22.27
N LEU A 33 23.33 -1.72 22.77
CA LEU A 33 22.14 -2.27 22.12
C LEU A 33 21.15 -1.15 21.75
N ILE A 34 20.53 -1.25 20.59
CA ILE A 34 19.48 -0.32 20.15
C ILE A 34 18.14 -0.91 20.56
N LEU A 35 17.36 -0.16 21.35
CA LEU A 35 16.12 -0.64 21.96
C LEU A 35 14.85 -0.20 21.23
N SER A 36 14.94 0.80 20.35
CA SER A 36 13.75 1.45 19.75
C SER A 36 13.91 1.74 18.26
N ALA A 37 14.61 0.87 17.55
CA ALA A 37 14.62 0.84 16.08
C ALA A 37 13.94 -0.45 15.61
N GLU A 38 13.29 -0.38 14.46
CA GLU A 38 12.77 -1.56 13.77
C GLU A 38 13.93 -2.45 13.32
N TYR A 39 13.70 -3.76 13.33
CA TYR A 39 14.72 -4.75 12.94
C TYR A 39 15.02 -4.74 11.44
N CYS A 40 14.11 -4.24 10.62
CA CYS A 40 14.26 -4.12 9.18
C CYS A 40 13.66 -2.82 8.67
N CYS A 41 14.11 -2.38 7.49
CA CYS A 41 13.55 -1.22 6.83
C CYS A 41 12.15 -1.53 6.29
N ALA A 42 11.15 -0.72 6.65
CA ALA A 42 9.78 -0.88 6.18
C ALA A 42 9.61 -0.68 4.66
N VAL A 43 10.60 -0.08 3.98
CA VAL A 43 10.56 0.11 2.52
C VAL A 43 11.20 -1.07 1.79
N CYS A 44 12.51 -1.31 2.00
CA CYS A 44 13.27 -2.29 1.23
C CYS A 44 13.39 -3.67 1.89
N GLY A 45 12.99 -3.83 3.16
CA GLY A 45 13.11 -5.07 3.92
C GLY A 45 14.52 -5.41 4.41
N ALA A 46 15.54 -4.62 4.07
CA ALA A 46 16.92 -4.87 4.50
C ALA A 46 17.06 -4.74 6.02
N TRP A 47 17.93 -5.57 6.61
CA TRP A 47 18.31 -5.50 8.02
C TRP A 47 19.48 -4.52 8.15
N PRO A 48 19.26 -3.31 8.69
CA PRO A 48 20.29 -2.28 8.72
C PRO A 48 21.45 -2.66 9.64
N THR A 49 22.68 -2.43 9.16
CA THR A 49 23.87 -2.46 10.02
C THR A 49 24.07 -1.10 10.67
N PHE A 50 24.16 -1.07 12.00
CA PHE A 50 24.33 0.16 12.78
C PHE A 50 25.76 0.36 13.27
N ALA A 51 26.27 1.59 13.17
CA ALA A 51 27.40 2.06 13.95
C ALA A 51 26.91 2.99 15.06
N ILE A 52 27.27 2.67 16.30
CA ILE A 52 26.90 3.44 17.49
C ILE A 52 28.14 4.22 17.92
N THR A 53 28.07 5.55 17.87
CA THR A 53 29.12 6.44 18.36
C THR A 53 28.74 6.97 19.75
N LYS A 54 29.50 7.93 20.28
CA LYS A 54 29.14 8.63 21.51
C LYS A 54 27.85 9.43 21.36
N ASP A 55 27.67 10.10 20.22
CA ASP A 55 26.68 11.16 20.06
C ASP A 55 25.61 10.84 19.01
N THR A 56 25.76 9.77 18.22
CA THR A 56 24.81 9.39 17.14
C THR A 56 24.79 7.89 16.88
N VAL A 57 23.68 7.41 16.32
CA VAL A 57 23.53 6.07 15.72
C VAL A 57 23.38 6.24 14.22
N ARG A 58 24.23 5.57 13.43
CA ARG A 58 24.22 5.66 11.96
C ARG A 58 24.00 4.30 11.31
N VAL A 59 23.06 4.23 10.37
CA VAL A 59 22.94 3.09 9.45
C VAL A 59 24.04 3.18 8.38
N GLN A 60 24.81 2.10 8.23
CA GLN A 60 26.00 2.10 7.38
C GLN A 60 25.67 2.14 5.90
N GLU A 61 24.72 1.32 5.46
CA GLU A 61 24.37 1.16 4.05
C GLU A 61 23.11 1.97 3.71
N PRO A 62 23.09 2.70 2.58
CA PRO A 62 21.93 3.48 2.20
C PRO A 62 20.75 2.57 1.80
N CYS A 63 19.53 3.03 2.07
CA CYS A 63 18.34 2.39 1.49
C CYS A 63 18.35 2.61 -0.03
N PRO A 64 18.10 1.58 -0.86
CA PRO A 64 17.97 1.76 -2.31
C PRO A 64 16.72 2.58 -2.70
N TYR A 65 15.77 2.73 -1.79
CA TYR A 65 14.50 3.45 -1.99
C TYR A 65 14.31 4.51 -0.89
N PRO A 66 15.12 5.57 -0.84
CA PRO A 66 15.04 6.58 0.23
C PRO A 66 13.71 7.35 0.21
N ASP A 67 13.13 7.52 -0.98
CA ASP A 67 11.89 8.26 -1.23
C ASP A 67 10.64 7.35 -1.23
N GLY A 68 10.79 6.09 -0.85
CA GLY A 68 9.71 5.10 -0.93
C GLY A 68 9.51 4.58 -2.35
N ILE A 69 8.33 4.02 -2.61
CA ILE A 69 7.96 3.39 -3.88
C ILE A 69 6.53 3.81 -4.25
N THR A 70 6.39 4.59 -5.32
CA THR A 70 5.11 4.78 -6.02
C THR A 70 4.99 3.72 -7.12
N THR A 71 3.92 2.94 -7.11
CA THR A 71 3.73 1.87 -8.12
C THR A 71 2.66 2.29 -9.13
N THR A 72 3.03 2.33 -10.42
CA THR A 72 2.09 2.66 -11.50
C THR A 72 1.86 1.45 -12.39
N ILE A 73 0.59 1.09 -12.61
CA ILE A 73 0.20 -0.01 -13.51
C ILE A 73 -0.88 0.46 -14.48
N THR A 74 -1.16 -0.37 -15.48
CA THR A 74 -2.30 -0.20 -16.39
C THR A 74 -3.22 -1.41 -16.36
N LEU A 75 -4.52 -1.18 -16.42
CA LEU A 75 -5.55 -2.21 -16.52
C LEU A 75 -6.41 -1.95 -17.76
N ALA A 76 -6.54 -2.94 -18.64
CA ALA A 76 -7.46 -2.87 -19.78
C ALA A 76 -8.87 -3.28 -19.33
N VAL A 77 -9.86 -2.44 -19.64
CA VAL A 77 -11.29 -2.63 -19.33
C VAL A 77 -12.13 -2.45 -20.60
N PRO A 78 -11.93 -3.29 -21.63
CA PRO A 78 -12.64 -3.15 -22.91
C PRO A 78 -14.14 -3.41 -22.80
N SER A 79 -14.61 -4.09 -21.76
CA SER A 79 -16.04 -4.36 -21.58
C SER A 79 -16.82 -3.13 -21.08
N GLY A 80 -16.13 -2.11 -20.56
CA GLY A 80 -16.76 -1.01 -19.81
C GLY A 80 -17.33 -1.46 -18.46
N LYS A 81 -16.94 -2.64 -17.97
CA LYS A 81 -17.39 -3.18 -16.67
C LYS A 81 -16.18 -3.51 -15.80
N LEU A 82 -16.02 -2.76 -14.74
CA LEU A 82 -14.96 -2.95 -13.75
C LEU A 82 -15.52 -3.74 -12.57
N LEU A 83 -15.06 -4.97 -12.38
CA LEU A 83 -15.28 -5.70 -11.12
C LEU A 83 -14.36 -5.11 -10.05
N VAL A 84 -14.93 -4.78 -8.90
CA VAL A 84 -14.24 -4.20 -7.75
C VAL A 84 -14.58 -5.03 -6.52
N THR A 85 -13.56 -5.49 -5.81
CA THR A 85 -13.68 -6.33 -4.60
C THR A 85 -12.40 -6.22 -3.76
N ASP A 86 -12.30 -6.96 -2.66
CA ASP A 86 -11.08 -7.04 -1.85
C ASP A 86 -10.16 -8.18 -2.30
N ASP A 87 -10.72 -9.30 -2.80
CA ASP A 87 -9.97 -10.46 -3.28
C ASP A 87 -10.35 -10.94 -4.69
N LEU A 88 -9.41 -10.85 -5.63
CA LEU A 88 -9.50 -11.55 -6.91
C LEU A 88 -8.47 -12.68 -7.07
N ARG A 89 -7.67 -12.98 -6.04
CA ARG A 89 -6.63 -14.01 -6.08
C ARG A 89 -7.11 -15.41 -6.42
N PRO A 90 -8.34 -15.84 -6.06
CA PRO A 90 -8.85 -17.14 -6.51
C PRO A 90 -8.88 -17.31 -8.04
N VAL A 91 -8.92 -16.22 -8.82
CA VAL A 91 -8.91 -16.22 -10.30
C VAL A 91 -7.60 -15.66 -10.87
N TYR A 92 -6.94 -14.79 -10.12
CA TYR A 92 -5.69 -14.13 -10.47
C TYR A 92 -4.60 -14.51 -9.48
N ASP A 93 -4.04 -15.70 -9.67
CA ASP A 93 -2.96 -16.21 -8.84
C ASP A 93 -1.57 -15.83 -9.38
N TRP A 94 -0.60 -15.64 -8.48
CA TRP A 94 0.79 -15.34 -8.81
C TRP A 94 1.75 -16.11 -7.89
N ASN A 95 2.97 -16.36 -8.38
CA ASN A 95 4.03 -16.93 -7.56
C ASN A 95 4.83 -15.81 -6.88
N ASP A 96 4.88 -15.81 -5.54
CA ASP A 96 5.58 -14.83 -4.71
C ASP A 96 6.87 -15.34 -4.06
N GLU A 97 7.34 -16.55 -4.40
CA GLU A 97 8.50 -17.20 -3.76
C GLU A 97 9.78 -16.36 -3.79
N SER A 98 9.91 -15.46 -4.77
CA SER A 98 11.08 -14.60 -4.97
C SER A 98 10.88 -13.15 -4.51
N PHE A 99 9.71 -12.81 -3.97
CA PHE A 99 9.41 -11.44 -3.57
C PHE A 99 10.05 -11.10 -2.23
N ALA A 100 10.29 -9.80 -2.03
CA ALA A 100 10.51 -9.28 -0.71
C ALA A 100 9.27 -9.52 0.16
N SER A 101 9.43 -9.48 1.48
CA SER A 101 8.30 -9.66 2.40
C SER A 101 7.16 -8.71 2.05
N TYR A 102 5.94 -9.24 1.97
CA TYR A 102 4.72 -8.48 1.72
C TYR A 102 4.44 -7.39 2.78
N ASN A 103 5.12 -7.44 3.93
CA ASN A 103 5.06 -6.40 4.96
C ASN A 103 5.92 -5.16 4.63
N THR A 104 6.68 -5.19 3.53
CA THR A 104 7.54 -4.08 3.07
C THR A 104 6.91 -3.37 1.87
N ALA A 105 7.26 -2.10 1.65
CA ALA A 105 6.82 -1.38 0.45
C ALA A 105 7.27 -2.08 -0.85
N LEU A 106 8.49 -2.65 -0.86
CA LEU A 106 9.01 -3.38 -2.01
C LEU A 106 8.20 -4.65 -2.32
N GLY A 107 7.92 -5.48 -1.31
CA GLY A 107 7.14 -6.70 -1.51
C GLY A 107 5.71 -6.39 -1.98
N LYS A 108 5.12 -5.31 -1.47
CA LYS A 108 3.82 -4.80 -1.93
C LYS A 108 3.87 -4.35 -3.39
N ALA A 109 4.88 -3.56 -3.78
CA ALA A 109 5.06 -3.13 -5.17
C ALA A 109 5.20 -4.31 -6.13
N GLN A 110 5.97 -5.34 -5.75
CA GLN A 110 6.13 -6.56 -6.55
C GLN A 110 4.80 -7.32 -6.71
N ALA A 111 3.98 -7.42 -5.66
CA ALA A 111 2.66 -8.02 -5.75
C ALA A 111 1.70 -7.21 -6.66
N ILE A 112 1.71 -5.87 -6.56
CA ILE A 112 0.92 -4.98 -7.44
C ILE A 112 1.30 -5.22 -8.91
N GLU A 113 2.60 -5.25 -9.22
CA GLU A 113 3.10 -5.47 -10.58
C GLU A 113 2.76 -6.88 -11.10
N ALA A 114 2.88 -7.90 -10.26
CA ALA A 114 2.56 -9.29 -10.62
C ALA A 114 1.08 -9.48 -10.95
N MET A 115 0.19 -8.90 -10.14
CA MET A 115 -1.25 -8.91 -10.40
C MET A 115 -1.61 -8.15 -11.68
N ALA A 116 -0.98 -7.00 -11.90
CA ALA A 116 -1.21 -6.21 -13.10
C ALA A 116 -0.81 -6.97 -14.36
N ALA A 117 0.30 -7.72 -14.32
CA ALA A 117 0.78 -8.53 -15.44
C ALA A 117 -0.22 -9.62 -15.88
N ILE A 118 -1.11 -10.05 -14.99
CA ILE A 118 -2.16 -11.04 -15.28
C ILE A 118 -3.55 -10.41 -15.44
N GLY A 119 -3.65 -9.09 -15.55
CA GLY A 119 -4.88 -8.37 -15.86
C GLY A 119 -5.75 -8.04 -14.65
N CYS A 120 -5.15 -7.90 -13.45
CA CYS A 120 -5.82 -7.45 -12.25
C CYS A 120 -5.06 -6.27 -11.62
N ALA A 121 -5.73 -5.14 -11.40
CA ALA A 121 -5.20 -4.14 -10.49
C ALA A 121 -5.37 -4.66 -9.06
N TYR A 122 -4.32 -4.56 -8.25
CA TYR A 122 -4.33 -4.97 -6.85
C TYR A 122 -3.62 -3.90 -6.04
N GLY A 123 -4.14 -3.54 -4.88
CA GLY A 123 -3.54 -2.52 -4.04
C GLY A 123 -3.67 -2.84 -2.54
N PRO A 124 -2.56 -3.04 -1.81
CA PRO A 124 -2.60 -3.17 -0.36
C PRO A 124 -3.09 -1.88 0.28
N THR A 125 -4.05 -2.04 1.18
CA THR A 125 -4.51 -1.01 2.09
C THR A 125 -4.16 -1.43 3.52
N SER A 126 -4.43 -0.59 4.51
CA SER A 126 -4.19 -0.93 5.92
C SER A 126 -5.21 -0.19 6.78
N ASN A 127 -6.42 -0.08 6.26
CA ASN A 127 -7.51 0.70 6.82
C ASN A 127 -8.85 0.07 6.41
N CYS A 128 -9.91 0.43 7.10
CA CYS A 128 -11.28 0.01 6.82
C CYS A 128 -12.03 1.10 6.03
N GLY A 129 -13.26 0.79 5.58
CA GLY A 129 -14.12 1.79 4.92
C GLY A 129 -13.57 2.24 3.57
N LEU A 130 -13.01 1.30 2.81
CA LEU A 130 -12.42 1.55 1.52
C LEU A 130 -13.50 1.62 0.44
N GLY A 131 -13.34 2.52 -0.52
CA GLY A 131 -14.25 2.60 -1.67
C GLY A 131 -13.57 3.09 -2.94
N LEU A 132 -14.20 2.76 -4.07
CA LEU A 132 -13.92 3.37 -5.37
C LEU A 132 -14.83 4.58 -5.55
N TYR A 133 -14.25 5.77 -5.65
CA TYR A 133 -14.99 7.03 -5.78
C TYR A 133 -14.76 7.67 -7.14
N ARG A 134 -15.83 8.17 -7.77
CA ARG A 134 -15.75 8.97 -9.00
C ARG A 134 -15.31 10.41 -8.66
N THR A 135 -14.26 10.90 -9.31
CA THR A 135 -13.77 12.29 -9.17
C THR A 135 -13.92 13.10 -10.46
N GLY A 136 -14.23 12.45 -11.59
CA GLY A 136 -14.57 13.06 -12.87
C GLY A 136 -15.18 12.04 -13.84
N PRO A 137 -15.43 12.42 -15.11
CA PRO A 137 -16.01 11.49 -16.10
C PRO A 137 -15.18 10.22 -16.32
N ASP A 138 -13.85 10.37 -16.32
CA ASP A 138 -12.87 9.30 -16.56
C ASP A 138 -11.80 9.23 -15.45
N SER A 139 -12.12 9.77 -14.27
CA SER A 139 -11.20 9.89 -13.13
C SER A 139 -11.86 9.37 -11.86
N TYR A 140 -11.11 8.59 -11.09
CA TYR A 140 -11.54 7.90 -9.89
C TYR A 140 -10.40 7.85 -8.87
N ILE A 141 -10.73 7.53 -7.63
CA ILE A 141 -9.76 7.24 -6.58
C ILE A 141 -10.20 6.00 -5.79
N ILE A 142 -9.23 5.24 -5.31
CA ILE A 142 -9.44 4.29 -4.22
C ILE A 142 -9.09 5.02 -2.92
N ALA A 143 -10.04 5.17 -2.02
CA ALA A 143 -9.86 5.99 -0.82
C ALA A 143 -10.54 5.39 0.41
N THR A 144 -10.01 5.73 1.58
CA THR A 144 -10.78 5.68 2.84
C THR A 144 -11.36 7.08 3.06
N ALA A 145 -12.69 7.19 3.06
CA ALA A 145 -13.36 8.46 3.28
C ALA A 145 -13.12 8.97 4.71
N SER A 146 -12.90 10.28 4.86
CA SER A 146 -12.97 10.93 6.17
C SER A 146 -14.42 11.29 6.48
N LEU A 147 -14.78 11.31 7.76
CA LEU A 147 -16.08 11.79 8.23
C LEU A 147 -15.94 13.19 8.84
N ASP A 148 -16.88 14.08 8.55
CA ASP A 148 -16.99 15.36 9.24
C ASP A 148 -17.68 15.21 10.62
N GLU A 149 -17.90 16.32 11.33
CA GLU A 149 -18.55 16.32 12.66
C GLU A 149 -20.01 15.84 12.64
N ALA A 150 -20.62 15.75 11.47
CA ALA A 150 -21.99 15.29 11.26
C ALA A 150 -22.03 13.91 10.56
N ASP A 151 -20.92 13.18 10.58
CA ASP A 151 -20.74 11.87 9.94
C ASP A 151 -20.95 11.87 8.42
N ASN A 152 -20.79 13.02 7.75
CA ASN A 152 -20.82 13.06 6.29
C ASN A 152 -19.46 12.66 5.72
N PRO A 153 -19.40 11.71 4.77
CA PRO A 153 -18.15 11.28 4.18
C PRO A 153 -17.60 12.28 3.16
N SER A 154 -16.27 12.35 3.10
CA SER A 154 -15.51 12.99 2.04
C SER A 154 -14.53 11.96 1.45
N PRO A 155 -14.70 11.55 0.17
CA PRO A 155 -15.71 12.01 -0.78
C PRO A 155 -17.15 11.61 -0.37
N PRO A 156 -18.19 12.32 -0.86
CA PRO A 156 -19.57 12.02 -0.49
C PRO A 156 -20.00 10.65 -1.02
N ASP A 157 -20.97 10.00 -0.34
CA ASP A 157 -21.48 8.68 -0.74
C ASP A 157 -22.03 8.63 -2.16
N SER A 158 -22.59 9.74 -2.65
CA SER A 158 -23.06 9.85 -4.04
C SER A 158 -21.95 9.67 -5.09
N ALA A 159 -20.68 9.82 -4.70
CA ALA A 159 -19.52 9.55 -5.55
C ALA A 159 -18.99 8.12 -5.39
N CYS A 160 -19.41 7.38 -4.35
CA CYS A 160 -18.98 6.00 -4.11
C CYS A 160 -19.65 5.05 -5.10
N LEU A 161 -18.84 4.40 -5.94
CA LEU A 161 -19.31 3.44 -6.94
C LEU A 161 -19.26 2.00 -6.43
N ALA A 162 -18.35 1.72 -5.50
CA ALA A 162 -18.19 0.41 -4.86
C ALA A 162 -17.63 0.59 -3.46
N SER A 163 -18.24 -0.08 -2.48
CA SER A 163 -17.63 -0.30 -1.16
C SER A 163 -16.80 -1.56 -1.23
N ILE A 164 -15.61 -1.53 -0.64
CA ILE A 164 -14.66 -2.65 -0.68
C ILE A 164 -14.54 -3.20 0.74
N CYS A 165 -14.82 -4.50 0.91
CA CYS A 165 -14.54 -5.16 2.17
C CYS A 165 -13.03 -5.06 2.47
N THR A 166 -12.64 -5.02 3.72
CA THR A 166 -11.20 -4.89 4.06
C THR A 166 -10.74 -6.04 4.92
N ASP A 167 -11.32 -7.23 4.74
CA ASP A 167 -10.91 -8.44 5.46
C ASP A 167 -9.45 -8.81 5.11
N LEU A 168 -9.02 -8.50 3.89
CA LEU A 168 -7.64 -8.67 3.44
C LEU A 168 -6.78 -7.42 3.50
N TRP A 169 -7.35 -6.29 3.94
CA TRP A 169 -6.70 -4.98 3.85
C TRP A 169 -6.12 -4.73 2.45
N ALA A 170 -6.92 -4.93 1.41
CA ALA A 170 -6.55 -4.71 0.03
C ALA A 170 -7.78 -4.37 -0.82
N TYR A 171 -7.55 -3.94 -2.05
CA TYR A 171 -8.54 -3.97 -3.11
C TYR A 171 -8.01 -4.72 -4.32
N SER A 172 -8.93 -5.21 -5.13
CA SER A 172 -8.69 -5.85 -6.41
C SER A 172 -9.70 -5.33 -7.45
N CYS A 173 -9.21 -4.96 -8.63
CA CYS A 173 -10.06 -4.57 -9.75
C CYS A 173 -9.68 -5.29 -11.04
N ALA A 174 -10.66 -5.73 -11.82
CA ALA A 174 -10.41 -6.33 -13.13
C ALA A 174 -11.55 -6.02 -14.11
N ASP A 175 -11.27 -6.16 -15.40
CA ASP A 175 -12.34 -6.23 -16.40
C ASP A 175 -13.23 -7.45 -16.13
N PHE A 176 -14.54 -7.22 -16.04
CA PHE A 176 -15.48 -8.26 -15.65
C PHE A 176 -15.54 -9.42 -16.66
N GLU A 177 -15.41 -9.13 -17.95
CA GLU A 177 -15.40 -10.17 -18.99
C GLU A 177 -14.08 -10.95 -18.98
N HIS A 178 -12.95 -10.28 -18.70
CA HIS A 178 -11.65 -10.94 -18.50
C HIS A 178 -11.66 -11.87 -17.30
N TRP A 179 -12.23 -11.44 -16.16
CA TRP A 179 -12.37 -12.28 -14.97
C TRP A 179 -13.22 -13.53 -15.25
N LYS A 180 -14.37 -13.38 -15.94
CA LYS A 180 -15.19 -14.53 -16.37
C LYS A 180 -14.42 -15.47 -17.29
N ALA A 181 -13.69 -14.94 -18.27
CA ALA A 181 -12.89 -15.74 -19.20
C ALA A 181 -11.80 -16.56 -18.50
N ARG A 182 -11.35 -16.12 -17.32
CA ARG A 182 -10.40 -16.84 -16.46
C ARG A 182 -11.05 -17.85 -15.50
N GLY A 183 -12.35 -18.06 -15.61
CA GLY A 183 -13.09 -19.02 -14.77
C GLY A 183 -13.85 -18.38 -13.60
N GLY A 184 -13.92 -17.05 -13.54
CA GLY A 184 -14.82 -16.36 -12.61
C GLY A 184 -16.30 -16.69 -12.87
N ASP A 185 -17.06 -16.94 -11.81
CA ASP A 185 -18.49 -17.24 -11.88
C ASP A 185 -19.31 -16.08 -11.26
N PRO A 186 -20.09 -15.31 -12.06
CA PRO A 186 -20.95 -14.26 -11.54
C PRO A 186 -21.92 -14.71 -10.44
N GLY A 187 -22.28 -16.00 -10.41
CA GLY A 187 -23.16 -16.57 -9.39
C GLY A 187 -22.50 -16.70 -8.01
N THR A 188 -21.17 -16.57 -7.92
CA THR A 188 -20.43 -16.61 -6.65
C THR A 188 -20.08 -15.22 -6.12
N LEU A 189 -20.42 -14.15 -6.85
CA LEU A 189 -20.24 -12.79 -6.35
C LEU A 189 -21.11 -12.58 -5.11
N ASP A 190 -20.54 -11.98 -4.08
CA ASP A 190 -21.23 -11.70 -2.82
C ASP A 190 -21.61 -10.22 -2.67
N TRP A 191 -22.04 -9.84 -1.47
CA TRP A 191 -22.49 -8.47 -1.18
C TRP A 191 -21.36 -7.43 -1.19
N SER A 192 -20.10 -7.86 -1.15
CA SER A 192 -18.90 -7.03 -1.17
C SER A 192 -18.28 -6.90 -2.57
N ASP A 193 -18.75 -7.68 -3.54
CA ASP A 193 -18.35 -7.59 -4.93
C ASP A 193 -19.25 -6.61 -5.70
N THR A 194 -18.64 -5.64 -6.40
CA THR A 194 -19.39 -4.67 -7.20
C THR A 194 -18.90 -4.64 -8.64
N VAL A 195 -19.83 -4.78 -9.60
CA VAL A 195 -19.57 -4.50 -11.01
C VAL A 195 -19.98 -3.07 -11.33
N VAL A 196 -19.00 -2.24 -11.65
CA VAL A 196 -19.17 -0.81 -11.92
C VAL A 196 -19.13 -0.57 -13.43
N ASP A 197 -20.13 0.13 -13.96
CA ASP A 197 -20.09 0.63 -15.33
C ASP A 197 -19.10 1.81 -15.43
N VAL A 198 -18.13 1.67 -16.33
CA VAL A 198 -17.10 2.67 -16.65
C VAL A 198 -16.98 2.82 -18.16
N ALA A 199 -16.31 3.89 -18.63
CA ALA A 199 -16.03 4.01 -20.05
C ALA A 199 -15.06 2.89 -20.49
N PRO A 200 -15.34 2.16 -21.58
CA PRO A 200 -14.38 1.18 -22.11
C PRO A 200 -13.03 1.83 -22.40
N GLY A 201 -11.93 1.20 -21.99
CA GLY A 201 -10.61 1.80 -22.17
C GLY A 201 -9.49 1.15 -21.38
N THR A 202 -8.35 1.83 -21.35
CA THR A 202 -7.21 1.48 -20.49
C THR A 202 -7.14 2.47 -19.35
N TYR A 203 -6.97 1.96 -18.13
CA TYR A 203 -6.90 2.75 -16.92
C TYR A 203 -5.51 2.70 -16.32
N ARG A 204 -4.95 3.85 -15.95
CA ARG A 204 -3.72 3.97 -15.17
C ARG A 204 -4.07 4.01 -13.69
N PHE A 205 -3.45 3.14 -12.90
CA PHE A 205 -3.53 3.15 -11.44
C PHE A 205 -2.19 3.61 -10.86
N ILE A 206 -2.21 4.62 -10.00
CA ILE A 206 -1.03 5.14 -9.29
C ILE A 206 -1.22 4.83 -7.80
N HIS A 207 -0.42 3.93 -7.24
CA HIS A 207 -0.53 3.48 -5.84
C HIS A 207 0.45 4.23 -4.95
N HIS A 208 -0.06 4.76 -3.82
CA HIS A 208 0.70 5.64 -2.93
C HIS A 208 1.18 4.96 -1.64
N SER A 209 0.71 3.75 -1.32
CA SER A 209 0.96 3.12 -0.02
C SER A 209 2.44 2.83 0.29
N GLY A 210 3.30 2.79 -0.73
CA GLY A 210 4.75 2.63 -0.59
C GLY A 210 5.54 3.94 -0.51
N GLU A 211 4.90 5.11 -0.72
CA GLU A 211 5.57 6.41 -0.77
C GLU A 211 6.14 6.83 0.59
N ARG A 212 7.25 7.57 0.56
CA ARG A 212 7.81 8.18 1.77
C ARG A 212 6.85 9.23 2.31
N GLY A 213 6.36 9.00 3.53
CA GLY A 213 5.46 9.93 4.20
C GLY A 213 3.99 9.69 3.90
N PHE A 214 3.64 8.60 3.21
CA PHE A 214 2.25 8.15 3.14
C PHE A 214 1.71 7.90 4.55
N ASP A 215 0.74 8.71 4.96
CA ASP A 215 0.11 8.61 6.27
C ASP A 215 -1.24 7.91 6.13
N ARG A 216 -1.23 6.60 6.35
CA ARG A 216 -2.45 5.77 6.32
C ARG A 216 -3.44 6.11 7.44
N ASP A 217 -2.97 6.80 8.48
CA ASP A 217 -3.72 7.16 9.68
C ASP A 217 -4.08 8.66 9.67
N ALA A 218 -3.95 9.34 8.52
CA ALA A 218 -4.27 10.75 8.39
C ALA A 218 -5.73 11.03 8.75
N ILE A 219 -5.97 12.20 9.36
CA ILE A 219 -7.33 12.62 9.80
C ILE A 219 -8.28 12.83 8.61
N GLY A 220 -7.74 13.25 7.46
CA GLY A 220 -8.51 13.47 6.23
C GLY A 220 -8.67 12.22 5.37
N THR A 221 -9.30 12.38 4.21
CA THR A 221 -9.41 11.33 3.19
C THR A 221 -8.04 10.75 2.88
N VAL A 222 -7.87 9.43 3.06
CA VAL A 222 -6.65 8.73 2.70
C VAL A 222 -6.81 8.18 1.28
N ILE A 223 -6.07 8.73 0.32
CA ILE A 223 -6.11 8.28 -1.07
C ILE A 223 -5.04 7.20 -1.28
N TRP A 224 -5.49 5.96 -1.44
CA TRP A 224 -4.62 4.80 -1.65
C TRP A 224 -4.13 4.71 -3.10
N ALA A 225 -5.00 5.04 -4.05
CA ALA A 225 -4.64 5.11 -5.45
C ALA A 225 -5.45 6.14 -6.24
N HIS A 226 -4.81 6.74 -7.24
CA HIS A 226 -5.48 7.47 -8.32
C HIS A 226 -5.73 6.55 -9.51
N VAL A 227 -6.89 6.67 -10.13
CA VAL A 227 -7.29 5.87 -11.29
C VAL A 227 -7.81 6.79 -12.38
N GLU A 228 -7.22 6.74 -13.57
CA GLU A 228 -7.65 7.57 -14.69
C GLU A 228 -7.65 6.77 -15.99
N ARG A 229 -8.62 7.04 -16.88
CA ARG A 229 -8.61 6.46 -18.21
C ARG A 229 -7.61 7.18 -19.09
N ILE A 230 -6.75 6.43 -19.78
CA ILE A 230 -5.69 6.96 -20.64
C ILE A 230 -5.91 6.69 -22.14
N THR A 231 -6.82 5.78 -22.49
CA THR A 231 -7.25 5.48 -23.88
C THR A 231 -8.71 5.03 -23.88
#